data_AF-A0A935HFK2-F1
#
_entry.id   AF-A0A935HFK2-F1
#
_cell.length_a   1.000
_cell.length_b   1.000
_cell.length_c   1.000
_cell.angle_alpha   90.00
_cell.angle_beta   90.00
_cell.angle_gamma   90.00
#
_symmetry.space_group_name_H-M   'P 1'
#
loop_
_entity.id
_entity.type
_entity.pdbx_description
1 polymer ?
#
loop_
_entity_poly.entity_id
_entity_poly.type
_entity_poly.pdbx_seq_one_letter_code
_entity_poly.pdbx_strand_id
1 'polypeptide(L)'
;MLHDNRPALALTALVMALIYVLLAMFVWKHGRLARWRTAYAGLALVFTTLVFPLAFTSGTTTVLWAIEGAMLVWLGLHQDERRLRWAGLALQAFAAAALLDTPAPSIDAVAVMNPRTLGALAIALSALFSAWRYSLAQASHPLIGLLAAYGFGAWYIGGELEVDRLVVHPYESHAALVFFALTAVVAAGLRRVSGLRALSWPSLLLLCTLPVFVPMTDDDAGSPLSSAGVWAWPLTWACAWLSLHWLRDPWPRGLGWAHVIGWLSLPLLASMELYARSGLHPDIVGGMLDGLGGDWQLLLLTALPCGWRSPHCCPIATSSACRYATSSRCIVRVRCGHWCCWLLPSCSAHASCLVTCRRLVICHC
;
A
#
# COMPACT_ATOMS: atom_id res chain seq x y z
N MET A 1 -43.83 0.52 -3.52
CA MET A 1 -44.21 1.05 -2.19
C MET A 1 -43.11 0.97 -1.12
N LEU A 2 -42.00 0.21 -1.30
CA LEU A 2 -40.89 0.17 -0.33
C LEU A 2 -39.78 1.23 -0.56
N HIS A 3 -39.85 2.03 -1.62
CA HIS A 3 -38.81 3.03 -1.91
C HIS A 3 -38.97 4.35 -1.12
N ASP A 4 -40.19 4.72 -0.69
CA ASP A 4 -40.47 6.02 -0.05
C ASP A 4 -40.25 6.06 1.47
N ASN A 5 -40.10 4.90 2.14
CA ASN A 5 -40.06 4.83 3.61
C ASN A 5 -38.69 4.42 4.18
N ARG A 6 -37.62 4.49 3.38
CA ARG A 6 -36.24 4.23 3.83
C ARG A 6 -35.87 4.94 5.15
N PRO A 7 -36.17 6.25 5.36
CA PRO A 7 -35.85 6.91 6.63
C PRO A 7 -36.67 6.39 7.83
N ALA A 8 -37.91 5.94 7.60
CA ALA A 8 -38.76 5.40 8.67
C ALA A 8 -38.30 4.00 9.13
N LEU A 9 -37.89 3.13 8.19
CA LEU A 9 -37.30 1.83 8.53
C LEU A 9 -35.92 1.95 9.18
N ALA A 10 -35.12 2.94 8.74
CA ALA A 10 -33.86 3.29 9.38
C ALA A 10 -34.03 3.70 10.85
N LEU A 11 -35.03 4.54 11.13
CA LEU A 11 -35.29 5.04 12.47
C LEU A 11 -35.79 3.94 13.41
N THR A 12 -36.66 3.04 12.95
CA THR A 12 -37.12 1.90 13.78
C THR A 12 -35.99 0.94 14.09
N ALA A 13 -35.14 0.62 13.12
CA ALA A 13 -33.97 -0.22 13.35
C ALA A 13 -32.95 0.48 14.29
N LEU A 14 -32.81 1.81 14.23
CA LEU A 14 -31.92 2.59 15.09
C LEU A 14 -32.40 2.57 16.55
N VAL A 15 -33.70 2.74 16.75
CA VAL A 15 -34.35 2.60 18.06
C VAL A 15 -34.11 1.21 18.63
N MET A 16 -34.23 0.15 17.81
CA MET A 16 -33.96 -1.22 18.24
C MET A 16 -32.48 -1.44 18.61
N ALA A 17 -31.54 -0.93 17.80
CA ALA A 17 -30.11 -0.99 18.11
C ALA A 17 -29.79 -0.28 19.44
N LEU A 18 -30.36 0.91 19.67
CA LEU A 18 -30.18 1.67 20.91
C LEU A 18 -30.70 0.90 22.13
N ILE A 19 -31.87 0.28 22.03
CA ILE A 19 -32.46 -0.54 23.11
C ILE A 19 -31.53 -1.70 23.45
N TYR A 20 -30.98 -2.40 22.46
CA TYR A 20 -30.10 -3.55 22.72
C TYR A 20 -28.72 -3.15 23.22
N VAL A 21 -28.19 -1.99 22.81
CA VAL A 21 -26.95 -1.42 23.37
C VAL A 21 -27.15 -1.04 24.85
N LEU A 22 -28.26 -0.39 25.19
CA LEU A 22 -28.62 -0.06 26.57
C LEU A 22 -28.78 -1.33 27.43
N LEU A 23 -29.42 -2.37 26.89
CA LEU A 23 -29.51 -3.68 27.54
C LEU A 23 -28.12 -4.31 27.74
N ALA A 24 -27.26 -4.29 26.73
CA ALA A 24 -25.91 -4.85 26.82
C ALA A 24 -25.07 -4.13 27.90
N MET A 25 -25.19 -2.80 28.00
CA MET A 25 -24.54 -1.99 29.04
C MET A 25 -25.11 -2.27 30.44
N PHE A 26 -26.42 -2.45 30.56
CA PHE A 26 -27.07 -2.81 31.83
C PHE A 26 -26.62 -4.20 32.31
N VAL A 27 -26.57 -5.18 31.40
CA VAL A 27 -26.10 -6.54 31.68
C VAL A 27 -24.59 -6.56 31.99
N TRP A 28 -23.79 -5.66 31.40
CA TRP A 28 -22.37 -5.49 31.73
C TRP A 28 -22.13 -5.08 33.18
N LYS A 29 -23.02 -4.30 33.79
CA LYS A 29 -22.93 -3.89 35.20
C LYS A 29 -23.35 -4.98 36.20
N HIS A 30 -24.09 -6.00 35.76
CA HIS A 30 -24.61 -7.04 36.64
C HIS A 30 -24.00 -8.42 36.30
N GLY A 31 -22.95 -8.81 37.03
CA GLY A 31 -22.18 -10.04 36.81
C GLY A 31 -22.98 -11.36 36.82
N ARG A 32 -24.20 -11.37 37.40
CA ARG A 32 -25.10 -12.55 37.43
C ARG A 32 -25.69 -12.92 36.07
N LEU A 33 -25.64 -12.04 35.07
CA LEU A 33 -26.22 -12.24 33.73
C LEU A 33 -25.13 -12.38 32.64
N ALA A 34 -23.89 -12.66 33.03
CA ALA A 34 -22.74 -12.75 32.12
C ALA A 34 -22.97 -13.70 30.92
N ARG A 35 -23.76 -14.76 31.11
CA ARG A 35 -24.11 -15.74 30.07
C ARG A 35 -24.97 -15.16 28.94
N TRP A 36 -25.73 -14.09 29.20
CA TRP A 36 -26.64 -13.45 28.23
C TRP A 36 -26.02 -12.22 27.57
N ARG A 37 -24.85 -11.74 28.04
CA ARG A 37 -24.11 -10.61 27.44
C ARG A 37 -23.83 -10.83 25.97
N THR A 38 -23.49 -12.05 25.59
CA THR A 38 -23.11 -12.43 24.22
C THR A 38 -24.30 -12.41 23.27
N ALA A 39 -25.47 -12.88 23.71
CA ALA A 39 -26.69 -12.86 22.92
C ALA A 39 -27.19 -11.43 22.65
N TYR A 40 -27.24 -10.57 23.68
CA TYR A 40 -27.68 -9.18 23.51
C TYR A 40 -26.67 -8.32 22.74
N ALA A 41 -25.36 -8.54 22.92
CA ALA A 41 -24.33 -7.87 22.11
C ALA A 41 -24.41 -8.29 20.63
N GLY A 42 -24.60 -9.58 20.35
CA GLY A 42 -24.80 -10.08 18.99
C GLY A 42 -26.07 -9.54 18.34
N LEU A 43 -27.17 -9.45 19.10
CA LEU A 43 -28.43 -8.90 18.58
C LEU A 43 -28.35 -7.38 18.34
N ALA A 44 -27.71 -6.63 19.25
CA ALA A 44 -27.43 -5.21 19.05
C ALA A 44 -26.65 -4.98 17.76
N LEU A 45 -25.65 -5.83 17.50
CA LEU A 45 -24.83 -5.77 16.30
C LEU A 45 -25.62 -6.08 15.02
N VAL A 46 -26.47 -7.11 15.04
CA VAL A 46 -27.34 -7.46 13.90
C VAL A 46 -28.38 -6.37 13.60
N PHE A 47 -28.95 -5.74 14.62
CA PHE A 47 -29.86 -4.61 14.38
C PHE A 47 -29.11 -3.37 13.94
N THR A 48 -27.90 -3.13 14.46
CA THR A 48 -27.02 -2.06 13.97
C THR A 48 -26.75 -2.26 12.49
N THR A 49 -26.21 -3.40 12.04
CA THR A 49 -25.96 -3.67 10.60
C THR A 49 -27.15 -3.44 9.68
N LEU A 50 -28.37 -3.74 10.13
CA LEU A 50 -29.59 -3.58 9.33
C LEU A 50 -30.04 -2.12 9.17
N VAL A 51 -29.75 -1.24 10.13
CA VAL A 51 -30.10 0.20 10.07
C VAL A 51 -29.42 0.88 8.91
N PHE A 52 -28.12 0.62 8.74
CA PHE A 52 -27.26 1.55 8.01
C PHE A 52 -27.31 1.48 6.48
N PRO A 53 -27.39 0.31 5.81
CA PRO A 53 -27.57 0.30 4.35
C PRO A 53 -28.94 0.88 3.94
N LEU A 54 -29.89 0.95 4.88
CA LEU A 54 -31.21 1.51 4.65
C LEU A 54 -31.28 3.03 4.89
N ALA A 55 -30.40 3.55 5.73
CA ALA A 55 -30.44 4.93 6.22
C ALA A 55 -29.44 5.87 5.55
N PHE A 56 -28.28 5.36 5.11
CA PHE A 56 -27.14 6.19 4.76
C PHE A 56 -26.54 5.91 3.38
N THR A 57 -25.99 6.96 2.78
CA THR A 57 -25.25 6.96 1.50
C THR A 57 -24.02 6.04 1.56
N SER A 58 -23.59 5.55 0.40
CA SER A 58 -22.52 4.52 0.22
C SER A 58 -21.21 4.75 0.98
N GLY A 59 -20.83 6.01 1.25
CA GLY A 59 -19.60 6.27 2.02
C GLY A 59 -19.73 6.03 3.53
N THR A 60 -20.89 6.29 4.12
CA THR A 60 -21.13 6.09 5.57
C THR A 60 -21.20 4.60 5.91
N THR A 61 -21.70 3.77 4.99
CA THR A 61 -21.75 2.31 5.16
C THR A 61 -20.36 1.68 5.23
N THR A 62 -19.41 2.18 4.44
CA THR A 62 -18.00 1.72 4.46
C THR A 62 -17.36 1.94 5.82
N VAL A 63 -17.49 3.16 6.36
CA VAL A 63 -16.94 3.52 7.68
C VAL A 63 -17.51 2.62 8.77
N LEU A 64 -18.83 2.39 8.73
CA LEU A 64 -19.49 1.55 9.71
C LEU A 64 -19.03 0.09 9.62
N TRP A 65 -19.05 -0.51 8.43
CA TRP A 65 -18.62 -1.91 8.26
C TRP A 65 -17.19 -2.12 8.73
N ALA A 66 -16.30 -1.15 8.49
CA ALA A 66 -14.94 -1.18 9.00
C ALA A 66 -14.90 -1.20 10.54
N ILE A 67 -15.61 -0.27 11.19
CA ILE A 67 -15.67 -0.17 12.67
C ILE A 67 -16.29 -1.42 13.28
N GLU A 68 -17.39 -1.90 12.71
CA GLU A 68 -18.11 -3.05 13.18
C GLU A 68 -17.29 -4.33 13.02
N GLY A 69 -16.57 -4.47 11.90
CA GLY A 69 -15.65 -5.58 11.69
C GLY A 69 -14.53 -5.60 12.74
N ALA A 70 -13.99 -4.43 13.10
CA ALA A 70 -13.02 -4.31 14.20
C ALA A 70 -13.61 -4.68 15.56
N MET A 71 -14.86 -4.27 15.84
CA MET A 71 -15.56 -4.61 17.07
C MET A 71 -15.81 -6.12 17.18
N LEU A 72 -16.22 -6.77 16.09
CA LEU A 72 -16.40 -8.21 15.98
C LEU A 72 -15.10 -8.98 16.23
N VAL A 73 -14.00 -8.53 15.63
CA VAL A 73 -12.67 -9.11 15.86
C VAL A 73 -12.29 -8.98 17.34
N TRP A 74 -12.49 -7.81 17.95
CA TRP A 74 -12.21 -7.58 19.36
C TRP A 74 -13.04 -8.47 20.28
N LEU A 75 -14.35 -8.58 20.02
CA LEU A 75 -15.27 -9.41 20.80
C LEU A 75 -14.94 -10.90 20.63
N GLY A 76 -14.64 -11.35 19.41
CA GLY A 76 -14.25 -12.73 19.12
C GLY A 76 -12.90 -13.11 19.74
N LEU A 77 -11.97 -12.17 19.86
CA LEU A 77 -10.74 -12.38 20.63
C LEU A 77 -11.03 -12.49 22.13
N HIS A 78 -11.90 -11.65 22.69
CA HIS A 78 -12.26 -11.69 24.12
C HIS A 78 -13.06 -12.94 24.53
N GLN A 79 -13.90 -13.47 23.65
CA GLN A 79 -14.78 -14.60 23.93
C GLN A 79 -14.21 -15.96 23.49
N ASP A 80 -13.00 -15.97 22.96
CA ASP A 80 -12.38 -17.12 22.29
C ASP A 80 -13.22 -17.78 21.17
N GLU A 81 -14.12 -17.00 20.57
CA GLU A 81 -15.07 -17.51 19.57
C GLU A 81 -14.54 -17.27 18.15
N ARG A 82 -14.06 -18.34 17.50
CA ARG A 82 -13.43 -18.26 16.17
C ARG A 82 -14.41 -17.80 15.08
N ARG A 83 -15.69 -18.13 15.19
CA ARG A 83 -16.71 -17.72 14.18
C ARG A 83 -16.86 -16.20 14.14
N LEU A 84 -16.87 -15.57 15.30
CA LEU A 84 -17.02 -14.12 15.44
C LEU A 84 -15.80 -13.36 14.87
N ARG A 85 -14.60 -13.92 15.06
CA ARG A 85 -13.36 -13.39 14.47
C ARG A 85 -13.43 -13.40 12.94
N TRP A 86 -13.81 -14.53 12.34
CA TRP A 86 -13.92 -14.64 10.88
C TRP A 86 -15.02 -13.76 10.32
N ALA A 87 -16.15 -13.62 11.00
CA ALA A 87 -17.21 -12.69 10.62
C ALA A 87 -16.71 -11.24 10.61
N GLY A 88 -15.96 -10.82 11.64
CA GLY A 88 -15.37 -9.48 11.69
C GLY A 88 -14.34 -9.23 10.59
N LEU A 89 -13.47 -10.20 10.31
CA LEU A 89 -12.50 -10.12 9.21
C LEU A 89 -13.20 -10.05 7.84
N ALA A 90 -14.25 -10.84 7.63
CA ALA A 90 -15.05 -10.79 6.41
C ALA A 90 -15.72 -9.42 6.25
N LEU A 91 -16.26 -8.84 7.33
CA LEU A 91 -16.88 -7.52 7.30
C LEU A 91 -15.86 -6.41 6.99
N GLN A 92 -14.65 -6.48 7.54
CA GLN A 92 -13.56 -5.58 7.17
C GLN A 92 -13.20 -5.69 5.68
N ALA A 93 -13.24 -6.89 5.09
CA ALA A 93 -13.02 -7.08 3.66
C ALA A 93 -14.18 -6.51 2.81
N PHE A 94 -15.43 -6.69 3.25
CA PHE A 94 -16.59 -6.08 2.60
C PHE A 94 -16.56 -4.55 2.64
N ALA A 95 -15.99 -3.95 3.69
CA ALA A 95 -15.79 -2.50 3.74
C ALA A 95 -14.91 -1.99 2.59
N ALA A 96 -13.82 -2.69 2.24
CA ALA A 96 -13.03 -2.33 1.06
C ALA A 96 -13.83 -2.47 -0.24
N ALA A 97 -14.62 -3.53 -0.38
CA ALA A 97 -15.47 -3.70 -1.56
C ALA A 97 -16.47 -2.53 -1.69
N ALA A 98 -17.11 -2.12 -0.58
CA ALA A 98 -18.00 -0.97 -0.56
C ALA A 98 -17.28 0.37 -0.87
N LEU A 99 -16.01 0.49 -0.50
CA LEU A 99 -15.21 1.66 -0.86
C LEU A 99 -14.96 1.75 -2.37
N LEU A 100 -14.80 0.62 -3.07
CA LEU A 100 -14.63 0.59 -4.53
C LEU A 100 -15.88 1.13 -5.26
N ASP A 101 -17.06 0.87 -4.69
CA ASP A 101 -18.33 1.39 -5.21
C ASP A 101 -18.60 2.85 -4.79
N THR A 102 -17.76 3.44 -3.94
CA THR A 102 -17.92 4.82 -3.51
C THR A 102 -17.44 5.76 -4.62
N PRO A 103 -18.31 6.63 -5.18
CA PRO A 103 -17.94 7.50 -6.29
C PRO A 103 -16.82 8.47 -5.91
N ALA A 104 -16.10 8.97 -6.91
CA ALA A 104 -15.06 9.97 -6.70
C ALA A 104 -15.72 11.24 -6.12
N PRO A 105 -15.10 11.87 -5.10
CA PRO A 105 -15.62 13.12 -4.57
C PRO A 105 -15.59 14.21 -5.63
N SER A 106 -16.56 15.13 -5.58
CA SER A 106 -16.56 16.31 -6.44
C SER A 106 -15.35 17.19 -6.15
N ILE A 107 -14.94 18.01 -7.14
CA ILE A 107 -13.81 18.95 -6.99
C ILE A 107 -14.04 19.88 -5.78
N ASP A 108 -15.29 20.34 -5.59
CA ASP A 108 -15.68 21.23 -4.49
C ASP A 108 -15.85 20.52 -3.12
N ALA A 109 -15.61 19.21 -3.05
CA ALA A 109 -15.74 18.48 -1.79
C ALA A 109 -14.70 18.95 -0.77
N VAL A 110 -15.16 19.12 0.48
CA VAL A 110 -14.33 19.54 1.61
C VAL A 110 -13.10 18.64 1.72
N ALA A 111 -11.93 19.26 1.79
CA ALA A 111 -10.65 18.59 1.96
C ALA A 111 -10.68 17.62 3.14
N VAL A 112 -10.24 16.38 2.91
CA VAL A 112 -10.16 15.29 3.90
C VAL A 112 -11.52 14.78 4.44
N MET A 113 -12.57 15.59 4.42
CA MET A 113 -13.92 15.27 4.93
C MET A 113 -14.85 14.72 3.85
N ASN A 114 -14.29 14.00 2.87
CA ASN A 114 -15.08 13.35 1.85
C ASN A 114 -15.32 11.86 2.18
N PRO A 115 -16.40 11.25 1.66
CA PRO A 115 -16.77 9.89 2.08
C PRO A 115 -15.73 8.82 1.69
N ARG A 116 -14.96 9.05 0.62
CA ARG A 116 -13.90 8.14 0.17
C ARG A 116 -12.71 8.17 1.11
N THR A 117 -12.20 9.36 1.45
CA THR A 117 -11.08 9.53 2.39
C THR A 117 -11.46 9.05 3.79
N LEU A 118 -12.67 9.37 4.26
CA LEU A 118 -13.16 8.86 5.55
C LEU A 118 -13.33 7.34 5.56
N GLY A 119 -13.81 6.75 4.45
CA GLY A 119 -13.91 5.31 4.29
C GLY A 119 -12.54 4.62 4.32
N ALA A 120 -11.58 5.12 3.55
CA ALA A 120 -10.20 4.63 3.53
C ALA A 120 -9.53 4.74 4.92
N LEU A 121 -9.72 5.86 5.61
CA LEU A 121 -9.24 6.07 6.97
C LEU A 121 -9.86 5.08 7.94
N ALA A 122 -11.18 4.85 7.88
CA ALA A 122 -11.86 3.89 8.74
C ALA A 122 -11.37 2.46 8.51
N ILE A 123 -11.14 2.06 7.25
CA ILE A 123 -10.53 0.77 6.91
C ILE A 123 -9.12 0.67 7.49
N ALA A 124 -8.29 1.69 7.29
CA ALA A 124 -6.92 1.73 7.80
C ALA A 124 -6.88 1.55 9.33
N LEU A 125 -7.67 2.35 10.06
CA LEU A 125 -7.72 2.31 11.51
C LEU A 125 -8.30 0.99 12.04
N SER A 126 -9.37 0.49 11.42
CA SER A 126 -10.00 -0.77 11.84
C SER A 126 -9.08 -1.97 11.63
N ALA A 127 -8.34 -2.01 10.52
CA ALA A 127 -7.40 -3.08 10.21
C ALA A 127 -6.16 -3.03 11.13
N LEU A 128 -5.60 -1.83 11.38
CA LEU A 128 -4.49 -1.65 12.32
C LEU A 128 -4.90 -1.95 13.76
N PHE A 129 -6.12 -1.58 14.16
CA PHE A 129 -6.69 -1.95 15.45
C PHE A 129 -6.81 -3.47 15.59
N SER A 130 -7.37 -4.15 14.58
CA SER A 130 -7.42 -5.62 14.54
C SER A 130 -6.00 -6.21 14.67
N ALA A 131 -5.03 -5.70 13.91
CA ALA A 131 -3.64 -6.17 13.97
C ALA A 131 -3.02 -6.00 15.38
N TRP A 132 -3.28 -4.87 16.04
CA TRP A 132 -2.85 -4.61 17.41
C TRP A 132 -3.53 -5.53 18.42
N ARG A 133 -4.83 -5.81 18.27
CA ARG A 133 -5.54 -6.75 19.14
C ARG A 133 -5.02 -8.18 18.98
N TYR A 134 -4.72 -8.60 17.75
CA TYR A 134 -4.09 -9.89 17.48
C TYR A 134 -2.66 -9.98 18.04
N SER A 135 -1.89 -8.88 18.01
CA SER A 135 -0.54 -8.87 18.59
C SER A 135 -0.56 -8.99 20.11
N LEU A 136 -1.50 -8.33 20.79
CA LEU A 136 -1.70 -8.46 22.23
C LEU A 136 -2.16 -9.85 22.64
N ALA A 137 -3.02 -10.48 21.83
CA ALA A 137 -3.47 -11.85 22.06
C ALA A 137 -2.40 -12.91 21.75
N GLN A 138 -1.19 -12.51 21.28
CA GLN A 138 -0.13 -13.40 20.79
C GLN A 138 -0.64 -14.43 19.76
N ALA A 139 -1.68 -14.06 19.02
CA ALA A 139 -2.32 -14.90 18.03
C ALA A 139 -1.61 -14.77 16.68
N SER A 140 -1.61 -15.86 15.90
CA SER A 140 -1.20 -15.95 14.48
C SER A 140 -0.42 -14.75 13.89
N HIS A 141 0.90 -14.84 13.90
CA HIS A 141 1.79 -13.82 13.31
C HIS A 141 1.51 -13.42 11.85
N PRO A 142 1.12 -14.32 10.90
CA PRO A 142 0.90 -13.90 9.51
C PRO A 142 -0.34 -13.01 9.35
N LEU A 143 -1.39 -13.21 10.15
CA LEU A 143 -2.61 -12.39 10.09
C LEU A 143 -2.35 -10.94 10.53
N ILE A 144 -1.46 -10.73 11.50
CA ILE A 144 -1.04 -9.38 11.93
C ILE A 144 -0.42 -8.64 10.75
N GLY A 145 0.45 -9.31 9.99
CA GLY A 145 1.08 -8.75 8.80
C GLY A 145 0.07 -8.44 7.69
N LEU A 146 -0.85 -9.36 7.40
CA LEU A 146 -1.91 -9.15 6.40
C LEU A 146 -2.84 -8.00 6.75
N LEU A 147 -3.27 -7.89 8.01
CA LEU A 147 -4.11 -6.80 8.47
C LEU A 147 -3.38 -5.45 8.44
N ALA A 148 -2.10 -5.43 8.80
CA ALA A 148 -1.30 -4.22 8.67
C ALA A 148 -1.10 -3.84 7.19
N ALA A 149 -0.83 -4.80 6.31
CA ALA A 149 -0.71 -4.55 4.87
C ALA A 149 -2.00 -3.97 4.30
N TYR A 150 -3.14 -4.54 4.67
CA TYR A 150 -4.46 -4.06 4.29
C TYR A 150 -4.72 -2.64 4.81
N GLY A 151 -4.43 -2.38 6.08
CA GLY A 151 -4.65 -1.07 6.68
C GLY A 151 -3.76 0.03 6.10
N PHE A 152 -2.45 -0.24 5.95
CA PHE A 152 -1.54 0.72 5.31
C PHE A 152 -1.84 0.88 3.82
N GLY A 153 -2.21 -0.20 3.11
CA GLY A 153 -2.63 -0.11 1.72
C GLY A 153 -3.81 0.84 1.54
N ALA A 154 -4.85 0.70 2.37
CA ALA A 154 -5.99 1.62 2.35
C ALA A 154 -5.60 3.07 2.69
N TRP A 155 -4.71 3.26 3.68
CA TRP A 155 -4.21 4.59 4.07
C TRP A 155 -3.43 5.28 2.94
N TYR A 156 -2.49 4.59 2.31
CA TYR A 156 -1.68 5.16 1.24
C TYR A 156 -2.51 5.41 -0.02
N ILE A 157 -3.34 4.45 -0.45
CA ILE A 157 -4.21 4.64 -1.62
C ILE A 157 -5.17 5.81 -1.39
N GLY A 158 -5.81 5.88 -0.22
CA GLY A 158 -6.74 6.97 0.11
C GLY A 158 -6.05 8.33 0.27
N GLY A 159 -4.80 8.33 0.76
CA GLY A 159 -3.99 9.53 0.92
C GLY A 159 -3.52 10.10 -0.42
N GLU A 160 -2.93 9.27 -1.29
CA GLU A 160 -2.47 9.67 -2.62
C GLU A 160 -3.63 10.21 -3.47
N LEU A 161 -4.77 9.50 -3.51
CA LEU A 161 -5.95 9.99 -4.25
C LEU A 161 -6.47 11.34 -3.74
N GLU A 162 -6.24 11.68 -2.48
CA GLU A 162 -6.62 12.98 -1.92
C GLU A 162 -5.54 14.04 -2.17
N VAL A 163 -4.25 13.66 -2.19
CA VAL A 163 -3.15 14.54 -2.59
C VAL A 163 -3.31 14.97 -4.05
N ASP A 164 -3.52 14.01 -4.96
CA ASP A 164 -3.75 14.26 -6.39
C ASP A 164 -4.98 15.15 -6.64
N ARG A 165 -5.96 15.10 -5.73
CA ARG A 165 -7.17 15.92 -5.82
C ARG A 165 -6.97 17.35 -5.32
N LEU A 166 -6.19 17.52 -4.25
CA LEU A 166 -6.08 18.78 -3.52
C LEU A 166 -4.89 19.64 -3.98
N VAL A 167 -3.84 18.99 -4.47
CA VAL A 167 -2.58 19.63 -4.82
C VAL A 167 -2.52 19.76 -6.32
N VAL A 168 -2.20 20.96 -6.80
CA VAL A 168 -2.08 21.24 -8.23
C VAL A 168 -0.64 20.96 -8.66
N HIS A 169 -0.45 20.34 -9.83
CA HIS A 169 0.85 20.30 -10.50
C HIS A 169 1.55 21.68 -10.49
N PRO A 170 2.84 21.77 -10.14
CA PRO A 170 3.81 20.67 -10.01
C PRO A 170 4.05 20.17 -8.58
N TYR A 171 3.19 20.50 -7.61
CA TYR A 171 3.48 20.27 -6.19
C TYR A 171 3.08 18.87 -5.67
N GLU A 172 2.48 18.04 -6.53
CA GLU A 172 1.89 16.74 -6.17
C GLU A 172 2.93 15.77 -5.59
N SER A 173 4.06 15.57 -6.30
CA SER A 173 5.14 14.70 -5.80
C SER A 173 5.76 15.21 -4.49
N HIS A 174 5.90 16.53 -4.30
CA HIS A 174 6.41 17.09 -3.03
C HIS A 174 5.41 16.86 -1.88
N ALA A 175 4.12 16.96 -2.16
CA ALA A 175 3.08 16.71 -1.17
C ALA A 175 3.00 15.22 -0.79
N ALA A 176 3.08 14.31 -1.77
CA ALA A 176 3.15 12.86 -1.54
C ALA A 176 4.39 12.49 -0.70
N LEU A 177 5.55 13.07 -1.01
CA LEU A 177 6.78 12.89 -0.24
C LEU A 177 6.60 13.28 1.23
N VAL A 178 6.03 14.46 1.51
CA VAL A 178 5.74 14.93 2.88
C VAL A 178 4.69 14.04 3.56
N PHE A 179 3.67 13.58 2.83
CA PHE A 179 2.66 12.66 3.35
C PHE A 179 3.28 11.33 3.81
N PHE A 180 4.17 10.73 3.01
CA PHE A 180 4.93 9.54 3.39
C PHE A 180 5.82 9.79 4.61
N ALA A 181 6.48 10.94 4.65
CA ALA A 181 7.36 11.35 5.74
C ALA A 181 6.62 11.49 7.08
N LEU A 182 5.49 12.20 7.08
CA LEU A 182 4.64 12.38 8.26
C LEU A 182 4.04 11.05 8.71
N THR A 183 3.56 10.23 7.78
CA THR A 183 3.05 8.88 8.07
C THR A 183 4.10 8.03 8.78
N ALA A 184 5.36 8.07 8.33
CA ALA A 184 6.46 7.33 8.95
C ALA A 184 6.73 7.76 10.39
N VAL A 185 6.72 9.07 10.68
CA VAL A 185 6.93 9.60 12.04
C VAL A 185 5.76 9.22 12.95
N VAL A 186 4.53 9.43 12.49
CA VAL A 186 3.33 9.11 13.26
C VAL A 186 3.28 7.62 13.59
N ALA A 187 3.55 6.75 12.60
CA ALA A 187 3.60 5.31 12.81
C ALA A 187 4.72 4.89 13.77
N ALA A 188 5.93 5.46 13.64
CA ALA A 188 7.01 5.21 14.57
C ALA A 188 6.66 5.65 16.01
N GLY A 189 5.95 6.77 16.18
CA GLY A 189 5.43 7.23 17.46
C GLY A 189 4.41 6.26 18.05
N LEU A 190 3.43 5.86 17.24
CA LEU A 190 2.41 4.87 17.63
C LEU A 190 3.02 3.51 17.96
N ARG A 191 4.14 3.13 17.33
CA ARG A 191 4.85 1.87 17.65
C ARG A 191 5.36 1.87 19.09
N ARG A 192 5.83 3.01 19.59
CA ARG A 192 6.32 3.12 20.98
C ARG A 192 5.21 2.88 22.00
N VAL A 193 4.01 3.35 21.70
CA VAL A 193 2.85 3.23 22.60
C VAL A 193 2.23 1.83 22.50
N SER A 194 2.02 1.33 21.28
CA SER A 194 1.27 0.10 21.03
C SER A 194 2.11 -1.18 21.03
N GLY A 195 3.42 -1.08 20.83
CA GLY A 195 4.33 -2.21 20.62
C GLY A 195 4.12 -2.98 19.31
N LEU A 196 3.20 -2.54 18.44
CA LEU A 196 2.88 -3.24 17.20
C LEU A 196 4.04 -3.13 16.20
N ARG A 197 4.74 -4.24 15.96
CA ARG A 197 5.92 -4.28 15.08
C ARG A 197 5.64 -3.80 13.65
N ALA A 198 4.44 -4.02 13.13
CA ALA A 198 4.05 -3.60 11.79
C ALA A 198 4.07 -2.06 11.60
N LEU A 199 4.01 -1.27 12.69
CA LEU A 199 4.13 0.19 12.61
C LEU A 199 5.54 0.67 12.23
N SER A 200 6.53 -0.22 12.08
CA SER A 200 7.80 0.14 11.44
C SER A 200 7.74 0.14 9.91
N TRP A 201 6.69 -0.42 9.30
CA TRP A 201 6.57 -0.55 7.84
C TRP A 201 6.50 0.80 7.12
N PRO A 202 5.78 1.83 7.62
CA PRO A 202 5.82 3.15 7.01
C PRO A 202 7.22 3.77 6.91
N SER A 203 8.06 3.58 7.92
CA SER A 203 9.45 4.07 7.87
C SER A 203 10.31 3.26 6.89
N LEU A 204 10.08 1.94 6.78
CA LEU A 204 10.72 1.11 5.74
C LEU A 204 10.31 1.57 4.35
N LEU A 205 9.01 1.79 4.14
CA LEU A 205 8.45 2.21 2.85
C LEU A 205 9.01 3.58 2.46
N LEU A 206 8.98 4.57 3.36
CA LEU A 206 9.58 5.88 3.13
C LEU A 206 11.04 5.74 2.68
N LEU A 207 11.87 5.06 3.46
CA LEU A 207 13.30 4.96 3.18
C LEU A 207 13.60 4.23 1.86
N CYS A 208 12.83 3.19 1.52
CA CYS A 208 12.98 2.48 0.25
C CYS A 208 12.50 3.28 -0.95
N THR A 209 11.52 4.17 -0.77
CA THR A 209 10.92 4.99 -1.85
C THR A 209 11.62 6.32 -2.04
N LEU A 210 12.41 6.80 -1.08
CA LEU A 210 13.15 8.07 -1.17
C LEU A 210 13.93 8.26 -2.48
N PRO A 211 14.70 7.27 -3.00
CA PRO A 211 15.40 7.44 -4.27
C PRO A 211 14.46 7.57 -5.48
N VAL A 212 13.25 7.01 -5.41
CA VAL A 212 12.24 7.09 -6.48
C VAL A 212 11.58 8.47 -6.50
N PHE A 213 11.38 9.10 -5.34
CA PHE A 213 10.82 10.44 -5.29
C PHE A 213 11.74 11.52 -5.88
N VAL A 214 13.06 11.28 -6.01
CA VAL A 214 13.98 12.25 -6.62
C VAL A 214 13.62 12.56 -8.07
N PRO A 215 13.59 11.59 -9.01
CA PRO A 215 13.18 11.86 -10.39
C PRO A 215 11.71 12.27 -10.51
N MET A 216 10.81 11.82 -9.62
CA MET A 216 9.41 12.28 -9.66
C MET A 216 9.28 13.78 -9.35
N THR A 217 10.01 14.27 -8.35
CA THR A 217 10.03 15.71 -8.04
C THR A 217 10.77 16.56 -9.09
N ASP A 218 11.69 15.95 -9.83
CA ASP A 218 12.37 16.58 -10.98
C ASP A 218 11.40 16.76 -12.14
N ASP A 219 10.68 15.70 -12.51
CA ASP A 219 9.76 15.70 -13.65
C ASP A 219 8.58 16.64 -13.45
N ASP A 220 8.04 16.74 -12.24
CA ASP A 220 6.95 17.66 -11.96
C ASP A 220 7.41 19.13 -12.02
N ALA A 221 8.52 19.48 -11.36
CA ALA A 221 8.89 20.87 -11.09
C ALA A 221 10.11 21.39 -11.88
N GLY A 222 10.72 20.56 -12.71
CA GLY A 222 11.92 20.84 -13.50
C GLY A 222 13.24 20.81 -12.72
N SER A 223 13.19 20.71 -11.39
CA SER A 223 14.33 20.35 -10.55
C SER A 223 13.84 19.83 -9.19
N PRO A 224 14.55 18.87 -8.54
CA PRO A 224 14.05 18.26 -7.30
C PRO A 224 13.93 19.26 -6.15
N LEU A 225 14.83 20.26 -6.10
CA LEU A 225 14.84 21.32 -5.07
C LEU A 225 14.14 22.60 -5.50
N SER A 226 13.61 22.68 -6.72
CA SER A 226 12.79 23.82 -7.13
C SER A 226 11.49 23.88 -6.32
N SER A 227 10.84 25.05 -6.33
CA SER A 227 9.48 25.23 -5.79
C SER A 227 9.34 24.80 -4.31
N ALA A 228 8.51 23.80 -4.01
CA ALA A 228 8.34 23.25 -2.65
C ALA A 228 9.48 22.30 -2.22
N GLY A 229 10.33 21.87 -3.15
CA GLY A 229 11.44 20.94 -2.89
C GLY A 229 12.44 21.45 -1.86
N VAL A 230 12.68 22.77 -1.81
CA VAL A 230 13.61 23.42 -0.85
C VAL A 230 13.30 23.05 0.59
N TRP A 231 12.02 22.92 0.95
CA TRP A 231 11.60 22.60 2.32
C TRP A 231 11.09 21.17 2.45
N ALA A 232 10.48 20.59 1.41
CA ALA A 232 9.95 19.23 1.44
C ALA A 232 11.05 18.17 1.65
N TRP A 233 12.21 18.32 1.00
CA TRP A 233 13.33 17.39 1.14
C TRP A 233 13.99 17.43 2.53
N PRO A 234 14.36 18.61 3.09
CA PRO A 234 14.87 18.69 4.45
C PRO A 234 13.87 18.19 5.49
N LEU A 235 12.58 18.53 5.34
CA LEU A 235 11.53 18.04 6.23
C LEU A 235 11.43 16.52 6.20
N THR A 236 11.45 15.94 5.01
CA THR A 236 11.38 14.49 4.84
C THR A 236 12.57 13.79 5.45
N TRP A 237 13.79 14.31 5.28
CA TRP A 237 14.97 13.77 5.93
C TRP A 237 14.94 13.92 7.46
N ALA A 238 14.41 15.03 7.97
CA ALA A 238 14.19 15.21 9.42
C ALA A 238 13.19 14.19 9.97
N CYS A 239 12.08 13.94 9.25
CA CYS A 239 11.10 12.91 9.57
C CYS A 239 11.71 11.49 9.50
N ALA A 240 12.48 11.19 8.47
CA ALA A 240 13.18 9.92 8.31
C ALA A 240 14.14 9.68 9.49
N TRP A 241 14.95 10.68 9.84
CA TRP A 241 15.84 10.64 11.00
C TRP A 241 15.07 10.43 12.31
N LEU A 242 13.99 11.18 12.53
CA LEU A 242 13.17 11.06 13.74
C LEU A 242 12.53 9.68 13.84
N SER A 243 12.01 9.14 12.74
CA SER A 243 11.45 7.80 12.70
C SER A 243 12.50 6.73 13.01
N LEU A 244 13.71 6.82 12.44
CA LEU A 244 14.83 5.93 12.75
C LEU A 244 15.23 6.01 14.23
N HIS A 245 15.33 7.23 14.77
CA HIS A 245 15.63 7.46 16.19
C HIS A 245 14.56 6.81 17.08
N TRP A 246 13.30 6.89 16.69
CA TRP A 246 12.17 6.35 17.44
C TRP A 246 12.05 4.83 17.34
N LEU A 247 12.56 4.24 16.26
CA LEU A 247 12.57 2.81 16.01
C LEU A 247 13.83 2.09 16.51
N ARG A 248 14.80 2.81 17.10
CA ARG A 248 16.11 2.27 17.47
C ARG A 248 16.03 1.03 18.37
N ASP A 249 15.14 1.05 19.35
CA ASP A 249 15.01 0.02 20.38
C ASP A 249 13.57 -0.54 20.45
N PRO A 250 13.33 -1.80 20.03
CA PRO A 250 14.23 -2.70 19.30
C PRO A 250 14.30 -2.36 17.81
N TRP A 251 15.48 -2.52 17.21
CA TRP A 251 15.72 -2.27 15.79
C TRP A 251 14.93 -3.26 14.89
N PRO A 252 14.02 -2.79 14.02
CA PRO A 252 13.27 -3.64 13.10
C PRO A 252 14.17 -4.33 12.07
N ARG A 253 13.80 -5.57 11.69
CA ARG A 253 14.47 -6.28 10.60
C ARG A 253 14.29 -5.51 9.29
N GLY A 254 15.35 -5.40 8.49
CA GLY A 254 15.34 -4.69 7.22
C GLY A 254 15.53 -3.18 7.31
N LEU A 255 15.37 -2.56 8.49
CA LEU A 255 15.50 -1.10 8.62
C LEU A 255 16.92 -0.60 8.34
N GLY A 256 17.94 -1.42 8.60
CA GLY A 256 19.33 -1.09 8.21
C GLY A 256 19.52 -1.02 6.69
N TRP A 257 18.95 -1.98 5.95
CA TRP A 257 18.99 -1.97 4.48
C TRP A 257 18.17 -0.81 3.91
N ALA A 258 16.97 -0.57 4.45
CA ALA A 258 16.14 0.56 4.04
C ALA A 258 16.87 1.89 4.28
N HIS A 259 17.57 2.05 5.41
CA HIS A 259 18.38 3.23 5.68
C HIS A 259 19.47 3.44 4.61
N VAL A 260 20.22 2.39 4.25
CA VAL A 260 21.23 2.45 3.18
C VAL A 260 20.61 2.84 1.83
N ILE A 261 19.45 2.26 1.48
CA ILE A 261 18.71 2.62 0.27
C ILE A 261 18.29 4.10 0.31
N GLY A 262 17.76 4.56 1.44
CA GLY A 262 17.36 5.95 1.63
C GLY A 262 18.52 6.93 1.44
N TRP A 263 19.73 6.57 1.88
CA TRP A 263 20.94 7.37 1.66
C TRP A 263 21.29 7.57 0.19
N LEU A 264 20.87 6.68 -0.72
CA LEU A 264 21.06 6.85 -2.17
C LEU A 264 20.29 8.05 -2.74
N SER A 265 19.26 8.53 -2.04
CA SER A 265 18.52 9.73 -2.46
C SER A 265 19.39 10.99 -2.44
N LEU A 266 20.34 11.14 -1.53
CA LEU A 266 21.19 12.34 -1.44
C LEU A 266 22.14 12.53 -2.63
N PRO A 267 22.98 11.54 -3.03
CA PRO A 267 23.81 11.70 -4.22
C PRO A 267 22.97 11.82 -5.49
N LEU A 268 21.82 11.14 -5.57
CA LEU A 268 20.91 11.27 -6.71
C LEU A 268 20.32 12.68 -6.80
N LEU A 269 19.84 13.23 -5.68
CA LEU A 269 19.30 14.58 -5.58
C LEU A 269 20.37 15.63 -5.90
N ALA A 270 21.59 15.47 -5.40
CA ALA A 270 22.71 16.34 -5.74
C ALA A 270 23.07 16.27 -7.22
N SER A 271 23.06 15.07 -7.82
CA SER A 271 23.35 14.86 -9.23
C SER A 271 22.29 15.50 -10.12
N MET A 272 21.00 15.30 -9.83
CA MET A 272 19.90 15.84 -10.65
C MET A 272 19.77 17.35 -10.48
N GLU A 273 19.95 17.88 -9.27
CA GLU A 273 19.97 19.34 -9.08
C GLU A 273 21.15 20.00 -9.80
N LEU A 274 22.34 19.39 -9.78
CA LEU A 274 23.50 19.91 -10.52
C LEU A 274 23.24 19.86 -12.02
N TYR A 275 22.65 18.76 -12.50
CA TYR A 275 22.25 18.61 -13.90
C TYR A 275 21.24 19.70 -14.30
N ALA A 276 20.21 19.92 -13.50
CA ALA A 276 19.19 20.93 -13.76
C ALA A 276 19.78 22.35 -13.83
N ARG A 277 20.70 22.67 -12.93
CA ARG A 277 21.39 23.98 -12.89
C ARG A 277 22.44 24.16 -13.99
N SER A 278 22.94 23.08 -14.59
CA SER A 278 23.96 23.15 -15.64
C SER A 278 23.45 23.72 -16.97
N GLY A 279 22.12 23.87 -17.12
CA GLY A 279 21.50 24.32 -18.37
C GLY A 279 21.56 23.29 -19.50
N LEU A 280 21.97 22.06 -19.20
CA LEU A 280 22.00 20.92 -20.13
C LEU A 280 20.68 20.14 -20.15
N HIS A 281 19.60 20.67 -19.55
CA HIS A 281 18.29 20.03 -19.60
C HIS A 281 17.85 19.95 -21.07
N PRO A 282 17.71 18.74 -21.64
CA PRO A 282 17.12 18.62 -22.95
C PRO A 282 15.65 19.04 -22.84
N ASP A 283 15.19 19.88 -23.76
CA ASP A 283 13.76 20.15 -24.00
C ASP A 283 13.11 18.89 -24.59
N ILE A 284 13.09 17.79 -23.82
CA ILE A 284 12.31 16.61 -24.15
C ILE A 284 10.90 16.96 -23.73
N VAL A 285 9.99 17.06 -24.70
CA VAL A 285 8.55 17.17 -24.46
C VAL A 285 8.16 15.95 -23.61
N GLY A 286 8.01 16.14 -22.30
CA GLY A 286 7.71 15.05 -21.36
C GLY A 286 8.64 14.78 -20.18
N GLY A 287 9.77 15.49 -20.04
CA GLY A 287 10.74 15.18 -18.99
C GLY A 287 11.55 13.91 -19.25
N MET A 288 12.41 13.51 -18.30
CA MET A 288 13.31 12.36 -18.49
C MET A 288 12.57 11.02 -18.35
N LEU A 289 11.42 10.98 -17.65
CA LEU A 289 10.60 9.76 -17.56
C LEU A 289 9.74 9.50 -18.80
N ASP A 290 9.44 10.50 -19.65
CA ASP A 290 8.78 10.22 -20.95
C ASP A 290 9.70 9.50 -21.93
N GLY A 291 11.03 9.66 -21.79
CA GLY A 291 12.02 8.81 -22.46
C GLY A 291 12.06 7.37 -21.93
N LEU A 292 11.47 7.12 -20.76
CA LEU A 292 11.30 5.81 -20.11
C LEU A 292 9.84 5.30 -20.23
N GLY A 293 9.00 5.99 -21.03
CA GLY A 293 7.58 5.77 -21.21
C GLY A 293 7.24 4.37 -21.76
N GLY A 294 6.92 3.44 -20.87
CA GLY A 294 6.35 2.14 -21.22
C GLY A 294 6.56 1.05 -20.16
N ASP A 295 7.65 1.09 -19.41
CA ASP A 295 8.14 -0.11 -18.71
C ASP A 295 7.85 -0.16 -17.19
N TRP A 296 7.27 0.89 -16.60
CA TRP A 296 6.93 0.90 -15.16
C TRP A 296 5.85 -0.12 -14.77
N GLN A 297 5.04 -0.58 -15.73
CA GLN A 297 4.08 -1.67 -15.51
C GLN A 297 4.78 -2.97 -15.07
N LEU A 298 6.07 -3.16 -15.37
CA LEU A 298 6.87 -4.32 -14.94
C LEU A 298 7.36 -4.22 -13.49
N LEU A 299 7.53 -3.02 -12.93
CA LEU A 299 7.92 -2.87 -11.52
C LEU A 299 6.74 -3.13 -10.55
N LEU A 300 5.51 -2.84 -10.97
CA LEU A 300 4.31 -3.28 -10.26
C LEU A 300 4.07 -4.80 -10.38
N LEU A 301 4.48 -5.43 -11.49
CA LEU A 301 4.40 -6.88 -11.67
C LEU A 301 5.51 -7.65 -10.93
N THR A 302 6.68 -7.03 -10.67
CA THR A 302 7.72 -7.64 -9.82
C THR A 302 7.43 -7.50 -8.31
N ALA A 303 6.44 -6.68 -7.93
CA ALA A 303 5.93 -6.57 -6.56
C ALA A 303 4.82 -7.58 -6.21
N LEU A 304 4.34 -8.39 -7.18
CA LEU A 304 3.51 -9.56 -6.89
C LEU A 304 4.42 -10.70 -6.38
N PRO A 305 4.21 -11.22 -5.15
CA PRO A 305 5.01 -12.32 -4.64
C PRO A 305 4.60 -13.62 -5.36
N CYS A 306 5.20 -13.87 -6.52
CA CYS A 306 5.15 -15.18 -7.15
C CYS A 306 5.99 -16.16 -6.34
N GLY A 307 5.30 -16.88 -5.45
CA GLY A 307 5.41 -18.34 -5.38
C GLY A 307 6.80 -18.91 -5.11
N TRP A 308 7.13 -19.01 -3.82
CA TRP A 308 7.60 -20.24 -3.18
C TRP A 308 8.01 -21.39 -4.14
N ARG A 309 9.32 -21.59 -4.31
CA ARG A 309 9.93 -22.90 -4.61
C ARG A 309 11.39 -22.89 -4.18
N SER A 310 11.62 -23.30 -2.94
CA SER A 310 12.92 -23.71 -2.43
C SER A 310 13.38 -24.98 -3.14
N PRO A 311 14.68 -25.14 -3.43
CA PRO A 311 15.30 -26.45 -3.51
C PRO A 311 16.36 -26.58 -2.42
N HIS A 312 15.93 -26.96 -1.22
CA HIS A 312 16.80 -27.72 -0.32
C HIS A 312 16.51 -29.20 -0.59
N CYS A 313 17.37 -29.86 -1.35
CA CYS A 313 17.63 -31.30 -1.30
C CYS A 313 18.72 -31.64 -2.31
N CYS A 314 19.98 -31.72 -1.85
CA CYS A 314 20.93 -32.64 -2.44
C CYS A 314 21.96 -33.04 -1.36
N PRO A 315 21.86 -34.26 -0.80
CA PRO A 315 22.87 -34.78 0.10
C PRO A 315 24.03 -35.40 -0.71
N ILE A 316 25.26 -35.18 -0.21
CA ILE A 316 26.44 -36.07 -0.21
C ILE A 316 26.70 -36.91 -1.48
N ALA A 317 27.80 -36.63 -2.20
CA ALA A 317 28.86 -37.62 -2.48
C ALA A 317 29.95 -37.09 -3.47
N THR A 318 31.20 -37.12 -2.96
CA THR A 318 32.45 -37.59 -3.60
C THR A 318 33.00 -36.99 -4.91
N SER A 319 34.17 -36.35 -4.71
CA SER A 319 35.47 -36.57 -5.39
C SER A 319 35.67 -36.33 -6.90
N SER A 320 36.62 -35.41 -7.14
CA SER A 320 37.78 -35.51 -8.05
C SER A 320 37.70 -35.02 -9.50
N ALA A 321 38.70 -34.17 -9.80
CA ALA A 321 39.46 -34.02 -11.05
C ALA A 321 38.92 -33.15 -12.21
N CYS A 322 39.53 -31.97 -12.39
CA CYS A 322 40.27 -31.47 -13.59
C CYS A 322 40.24 -29.93 -13.60
N ARG A 323 41.26 -29.20 -13.12
CA ARG A 323 42.53 -28.79 -13.77
C ARG A 323 42.40 -28.01 -15.10
N TYR A 324 42.92 -26.78 -15.05
CA TYR A 324 43.38 -25.87 -16.13
C TYR A 324 42.37 -25.25 -17.12
N ALA A 325 42.21 -23.91 -17.08
CA ALA A 325 42.70 -23.01 -18.14
C ALA A 325 42.24 -21.55 -17.89
N THR A 326 43.20 -20.65 -18.00
CA THR A 326 43.12 -19.19 -17.98
C THR A 326 42.46 -18.60 -19.24
N SER A 327 41.99 -17.36 -19.09
CA SER A 327 41.81 -16.32 -20.11
C SER A 327 40.41 -16.13 -20.75
N SER A 328 39.86 -14.95 -20.42
CA SER A 328 39.24 -13.96 -21.31
C SER A 328 37.98 -14.28 -22.14
N ARG A 329 37.01 -13.37 -21.99
CA ARG A 329 35.83 -13.09 -22.84
C ARG A 329 34.66 -14.07 -22.73
N CYS A 330 33.70 -13.74 -21.86
CA CYS A 330 32.32 -14.19 -22.00
C CYS A 330 31.44 -13.03 -22.45
N ILE A 331 31.14 -13.03 -23.75
CA ILE A 331 30.03 -12.31 -24.37
C ILE A 331 28.76 -13.09 -24.00
N VAL A 332 27.89 -12.52 -23.17
CA VAL A 332 26.58 -13.11 -22.88
C VAL A 332 25.60 -12.66 -23.96
N ARG A 333 25.25 -13.61 -24.81
CA ARG A 333 24.22 -13.51 -25.86
C ARG A 333 22.86 -13.78 -25.21
N VAL A 334 22.05 -12.73 -25.00
CA VAL A 334 20.67 -12.89 -24.50
C VAL A 334 19.78 -13.34 -25.66
N ARG A 335 19.18 -14.52 -25.50
CA ARG A 335 18.25 -15.14 -26.45
C ARG A 335 16.84 -14.64 -26.11
N CYS A 336 16.34 -13.65 -26.85
CA CYS A 336 14.94 -13.22 -26.77
C CYS A 336 14.02 -14.33 -27.33
N GLY A 337 13.22 -14.94 -26.45
CA GLY A 337 12.11 -15.80 -26.83
C GLY A 337 10.86 -14.95 -27.05
N HIS A 338 10.37 -14.95 -28.28
CA HIS A 338 9.05 -14.45 -28.71
C HIS A 338 7.95 -14.81 -27.73
N TRP A 339 7.10 -13.86 -27.33
CA TRP A 339 5.62 -13.97 -27.21
C TRP A 339 5.06 -12.53 -27.06
N CYS A 340 5.10 -11.77 -28.16
CA CYS A 340 4.36 -10.51 -28.33
C CYS A 340 3.95 -10.40 -29.79
N CYS A 341 2.87 -11.09 -30.15
CA CYS A 341 2.14 -10.87 -31.38
C CYS A 341 0.67 -10.96 -30.98
N TRP A 342 0.01 -9.82 -30.79
CA TRP A 342 -1.43 -9.60 -30.97
C TRP A 342 -1.70 -8.21 -30.38
N LEU A 343 -1.65 -7.18 -31.24
CA LEU A 343 -2.36 -5.89 -31.15
C LEU A 343 -1.63 -4.89 -32.06
N LEU A 344 -2.04 -4.84 -33.34
CA LEU A 344 -1.97 -3.67 -34.22
C LEU A 344 -2.57 -4.08 -35.58
N PRO A 345 -3.75 -3.57 -35.97
CA PRO A 345 -4.19 -3.66 -37.35
C PRO A 345 -3.62 -2.49 -38.16
N SER A 346 -3.23 -2.78 -39.40
CA SER A 346 -3.17 -1.85 -40.53
C SER A 346 -2.01 -0.85 -40.57
N CYS A 347 -0.94 -1.21 -41.29
CA CYS A 347 -0.43 -0.33 -42.35
C CYS A 347 0.43 -1.10 -43.37
N SER A 348 0.19 -0.76 -44.63
CA SER A 348 0.50 -1.48 -45.86
C SER A 348 1.91 -1.27 -46.43
N ALA A 349 2.47 -2.38 -46.94
CA ALA A 349 3.21 -2.54 -48.20
C ALA A 349 4.28 -1.51 -48.65
N HIS A 350 5.54 -1.97 -48.75
CA HIS A 350 6.45 -1.97 -49.93
C HIS A 350 7.74 -2.73 -49.53
N ALA A 351 8.00 -3.96 -50.04
CA ALA A 351 8.91 -4.28 -51.17
C ALA A 351 10.39 -3.86 -50.92
N SER A 352 11.47 -4.65 -51.03
CA SER A 352 11.75 -6.03 -51.48
C SER A 352 13.23 -6.39 -51.14
N CYS A 353 13.52 -7.70 -50.98
CA CYS A 353 14.72 -8.44 -51.41
C CYS A 353 16.16 -7.92 -51.18
N LEU A 354 17.03 -8.71 -50.53
CA LEU A 354 17.83 -9.78 -51.18
C LEU A 354 18.81 -10.45 -50.19
N VAL A 355 18.69 -11.77 -50.09
CA VAL A 355 19.66 -12.69 -49.49
C VAL A 355 20.71 -13.01 -50.55
N THR A 356 21.99 -12.82 -50.25
CA THR A 356 23.08 -13.41 -51.06
C THR A 356 24.10 -14.08 -50.16
N CYS A 357 23.97 -15.41 -50.08
CA CYS A 357 24.95 -16.31 -49.49
C CYS A 357 26.02 -16.60 -50.55
N ARG A 358 27.29 -16.28 -50.31
CA ARG A 358 28.41 -16.74 -51.16
C ARG A 358 29.50 -17.36 -50.28
N ARG A 359 29.58 -18.70 -50.35
CA ARG A 359 30.76 -19.49 -50.00
C ARG A 359 31.90 -19.12 -50.96
N LEU A 360 33.11 -18.96 -50.44
CA LEU A 360 34.34 -19.05 -51.21
C LEU A 360 35.28 -20.02 -50.51
N VAL A 361 35.76 -20.96 -51.30
CA VAL A 361 36.47 -22.20 -50.96
C VAL A 361 37.82 -22.11 -51.69
N ILE A 362 38.91 -22.28 -50.93
CA ILE A 362 40.22 -22.88 -51.27
C ILE A 362 41.19 -22.13 -52.22
N CYS A 363 42.41 -21.84 -51.72
CA CYS A 363 43.75 -22.35 -52.14
C CYS A 363 44.86 -21.40 -51.61
N HIS A 364 45.68 -21.83 -50.63
CA HIS A 364 47.07 -22.34 -50.75
C HIS A 364 48.13 -21.35 -51.26
N CYS A 365 49.08 -21.00 -50.37
CA CYS A 365 50.48 -21.42 -50.41
C CYS A 365 50.94 -21.66 -48.95
#